data_AF-A0A2D0HIS0-F1
#
_entry.id   AF-A0A2D0HIS0-F1
#
_cell.length_a   1.000
_cell.length_b   1.000
_cell.length_c   1.000
_cell.angle_alpha   90.00
_cell.angle_beta   90.00
_cell.angle_gamma   90.00
#
_symmetry.space_group_name_H-M   'P 1'
#
loop_
_entity.id
_entity.type
_entity.pdbx_description
1 polymer ?
#
loop_
_entity_poly.entity_id
_entity_poly.type
_entity_poly.pdbx_seq_one_letter_code
_entity_poly.pdbx_strand_id
1 'polypeptide(L)'
;EEMVYVKGMTQLVGNLLRSPSEKFIHFLVSELRASDSKYEFSGNINTKVVNKFNPIIKKSIQGSLLDLMTSSLSREMSQPVKVEVEPEIEEEEQPQDPQESRILTTAEEIAAFEKIKAITQTSKSYSFELKYRDTTSYFGINLGKTTWWFLRLYLSSQKKSFIVRLSVDEVKSLASKFEVQEVSASLGDAASKVIISSVSDLDKLTSLILRCYEAEAAKHQTLTQDLIKIEKSA
;
A
#
# COMPACT_ATOMS: atom_id res chain seq x y z
N GLU A 1 -24.40 -14.53 -15.43
CA GLU A 1 -23.41 -14.16 -16.46
C GLU A 1 -22.07 -13.76 -15.84
N GLU A 2 -22.07 -12.92 -14.81
CA GLU A 2 -20.87 -12.50 -14.06
C GLU A 2 -19.98 -13.64 -13.56
N MET A 3 -20.56 -14.69 -12.97
CA MET A 3 -19.81 -15.88 -12.52
C MET A 3 -19.02 -16.59 -13.64
N VAL A 4 -19.50 -16.53 -14.88
CA VAL A 4 -18.80 -17.12 -16.03
C VAL A 4 -17.58 -16.28 -16.41
N TYR A 5 -17.71 -14.95 -16.37
CA TYR A 5 -16.61 -14.03 -16.61
C TYR A 5 -15.53 -14.13 -15.53
N VAL A 6 -15.92 -14.22 -14.26
CA VAL A 6 -14.98 -14.40 -13.13
C VAL A 6 -14.20 -15.70 -13.31
N LYS A 7 -14.89 -16.82 -13.58
CA LYS A 7 -14.24 -18.12 -13.80
C LYS A 7 -13.25 -18.07 -14.97
N GLY A 8 -13.66 -17.47 -16.09
CA GLY A 8 -12.81 -17.31 -17.27
C GLY A 8 -11.59 -16.43 -16.99
N MET A 9 -11.77 -15.33 -16.26
CA MET A 9 -10.69 -14.42 -15.91
C MET A 9 -9.70 -15.06 -14.92
N THR A 10 -10.19 -15.78 -13.92
CA THR A 10 -9.34 -16.52 -12.98
C THR A 10 -8.48 -17.56 -13.70
N GLN A 11 -9.06 -18.28 -14.66
CA GLN A 11 -8.29 -19.22 -15.50
C GLN A 11 -7.24 -18.50 -16.36
N LEU A 12 -7.62 -17.38 -16.99
CA LEU A 12 -6.70 -16.59 -17.81
C LEU A 12 -5.51 -16.07 -16.98
N VAL A 13 -5.78 -15.48 -15.81
CA VAL A 13 -4.75 -14.99 -14.89
C VAL A 13 -3.86 -16.14 -14.43
N GLY A 14 -4.45 -17.26 -14.01
CA GLY A 14 -3.68 -18.45 -13.62
C GLY A 14 -2.76 -18.95 -14.73
N ASN A 15 -3.23 -18.94 -15.98
CA ASN A 15 -2.42 -19.33 -17.13
C ASN A 15 -1.29 -18.34 -17.41
N LEU A 16 -1.54 -17.02 -17.33
CA LEU A 16 -0.53 -15.98 -17.51
C LEU A 16 0.56 -16.04 -16.43
N LEU A 17 0.19 -16.37 -15.18
CA LEU A 17 1.15 -16.51 -14.08
C LEU A 17 2.03 -17.75 -14.23
N ARG A 18 1.49 -18.87 -14.75
CA ARG A 18 2.25 -20.10 -15.00
C ARG A 18 3.10 -20.02 -16.27
N SER A 19 2.53 -19.45 -17.32
CA SER A 19 3.14 -19.32 -18.65
C SER A 19 2.85 -17.93 -19.22
N PRO A 20 3.68 -16.93 -18.89
CA PRO A 20 3.55 -15.57 -19.41
C PRO A 20 3.54 -15.57 -20.94
N SER A 21 2.50 -14.95 -21.51
CA SER A 21 2.44 -14.73 -22.97
C SER A 21 3.38 -13.60 -23.38
N GLU A 22 3.80 -13.56 -24.65
CA GLU A 22 4.66 -12.48 -25.17
C GLU A 22 4.02 -11.08 -25.00
N LYS A 23 2.71 -10.97 -25.21
CA LYS A 23 1.96 -9.72 -24.97
C LYS A 23 2.02 -9.29 -23.51
N PHE A 24 1.89 -10.24 -22.58
CA PHE A 24 1.96 -9.98 -21.15
C PHE A 24 3.37 -9.60 -20.71
N ILE A 25 4.40 -10.25 -21.27
CA ILE A 25 5.81 -9.87 -21.07
C ILE A 25 6.05 -8.44 -21.57
N HIS A 26 5.57 -8.12 -22.78
CA HIS A 26 5.70 -6.78 -23.33
C HIS A 26 5.04 -5.73 -22.45
N PHE A 27 3.83 -6.00 -21.96
CA PHE A 27 3.13 -5.14 -21.00
C PHE A 27 3.98 -4.93 -19.74
N LEU A 28 4.41 -5.99 -19.06
CA LEU A 28 5.19 -5.88 -17.83
C LEU A 28 6.52 -5.13 -18.01
N VAL A 29 7.20 -5.34 -19.14
CA VAL A 29 8.45 -4.65 -19.46
C VAL A 29 8.20 -3.16 -19.75
N SER A 30 7.08 -2.82 -20.39
CA SER A 30 6.67 -1.44 -20.62
C SER A 30 6.32 -0.73 -19.31
N GLU A 31 5.57 -1.38 -18.43
CA GLU A 31 5.25 -0.87 -17.10
C GLU A 31 6.52 -0.70 -16.26
N LEU A 32 7.45 -1.67 -16.31
CA LEU A 32 8.73 -1.57 -15.61
C LEU A 32 9.53 -0.34 -16.08
N ARG A 33 9.57 -0.09 -17.38
CA ARG A 33 10.21 1.10 -17.96
C ARG A 33 9.56 2.40 -17.48
N ALA A 34 8.23 2.43 -17.40
CA ALA A 34 7.48 3.59 -16.95
C ALA A 34 7.56 3.80 -15.43
N SER A 35 7.85 2.74 -14.67
CA SER A 35 7.82 2.76 -13.21
C SER A 35 8.99 3.50 -12.56
N ASP A 36 10.19 3.43 -13.14
CA ASP A 36 11.41 4.01 -12.57
C ASP A 36 12.44 4.30 -13.68
N SER A 37 13.00 5.52 -13.69
CA SER A 37 14.03 5.94 -14.65
C SER A 37 15.30 5.08 -14.58
N LYS A 38 15.54 4.38 -13.47
CA LYS A 38 16.62 3.39 -13.33
C LYS A 38 16.49 2.20 -14.27
N TYR A 39 15.26 1.84 -14.64
CA TYR A 39 14.97 0.73 -15.56
C TYR A 39 14.69 1.22 -16.98
N GLU A 40 14.97 2.50 -17.26
CA GLU A 40 14.86 3.06 -18.60
C GLU A 40 15.95 2.47 -19.50
N PHE A 41 15.55 1.92 -20.63
CA PHE A 41 16.45 1.49 -21.68
C PHE A 41 15.91 1.94 -23.03
N SER A 42 16.81 2.44 -23.87
CA SER A 42 16.46 2.93 -25.20
C SER A 42 16.12 1.75 -26.13
N GLY A 43 15.03 1.90 -26.88
CA GLY A 43 14.63 0.96 -27.92
C GLY A 43 13.26 0.28 -27.70
N ASN A 44 12.74 -0.26 -28.80
CA ASN A 44 11.47 -0.97 -28.82
C ASN A 44 11.60 -2.34 -28.13
N ILE A 45 10.53 -2.80 -27.48
CA ILE A 45 10.46 -4.13 -26.90
C ILE A 45 10.34 -5.14 -28.05
N ASN A 46 11.48 -5.62 -28.53
CA ASN A 46 11.57 -6.61 -29.59
C ASN A 46 11.67 -8.04 -28.99
N THR A 47 11.60 -9.05 -29.86
CA THR A 47 11.67 -10.47 -29.45
C THR A 47 12.93 -10.81 -28.64
N LYS A 48 14.06 -10.12 -28.84
CA LYS A 48 15.27 -10.33 -28.02
C LYS A 48 15.07 -9.85 -26.59
N VAL A 49 14.40 -8.71 -26.40
CA VAL A 49 14.02 -8.19 -25.08
C VAL A 49 13.02 -9.14 -24.42
N VAL A 50 11.97 -9.57 -25.14
CA VAL A 50 10.99 -10.53 -24.63
C VAL A 50 11.67 -11.82 -24.16
N ASN A 51 12.56 -12.39 -24.97
CA ASN A 51 13.28 -13.62 -24.61
C ASN A 51 14.21 -13.45 -23.40
N LYS A 52 14.83 -12.28 -23.25
CA LYS A 52 15.65 -11.94 -22.08
C LYS A 52 14.82 -11.84 -20.80
N PHE A 53 13.64 -11.21 -20.88
CA PHE A 53 12.79 -10.93 -19.72
C PHE A 53 11.87 -12.09 -19.35
N ASN A 54 11.56 -13.01 -20.27
CA ASN A 54 10.74 -14.19 -20.00
C ASN A 54 11.20 -15.01 -18.77
N PRO A 55 12.47 -15.45 -18.65
CA PRO A 55 12.93 -16.18 -17.47
C PRO A 55 12.93 -15.32 -16.19
N ILE A 56 13.20 -14.01 -16.31
CA ILE A 56 13.20 -13.07 -15.19
C ILE A 56 11.78 -12.94 -14.62
N ILE A 57 10.80 -12.68 -15.49
CA ILE A 57 9.39 -12.55 -15.13
C ILE A 57 8.86 -13.82 -14.49
N LYS A 58 9.17 -15.00 -15.06
CA LYS A 58 8.78 -16.29 -14.46
C LYS A 58 9.33 -16.45 -13.04
N LYS A 59 10.61 -16.12 -12.82
CA LYS A 59 11.24 -16.19 -11.50
C LYS A 59 10.63 -15.17 -10.53
N SER A 60 10.35 -13.96 -10.98
CA SER A 60 9.69 -12.92 -10.18
C SER A 60 8.29 -13.33 -9.76
N ILE A 61 7.48 -13.89 -10.67
CA ILE A 61 6.13 -14.39 -10.35
C ILE A 61 6.19 -15.51 -9.32
N GLN A 62 7.10 -16.48 -9.49
CA GLN A 62 7.27 -17.57 -8.53
C GLN A 62 7.71 -17.06 -7.16
N GLY A 63 8.67 -16.12 -7.12
CA GLY A 63 9.12 -15.48 -5.88
C GLY A 63 8.00 -14.73 -5.18
N SER A 64 7.20 -13.95 -5.90
CA SER A 64 6.06 -13.23 -5.35
C SER A 64 4.99 -14.18 -4.83
N LEU A 65 4.69 -15.28 -5.54
CA LEU A 65 3.72 -16.26 -5.06
C LEU A 65 4.20 -16.96 -3.78
N LEU A 66 5.49 -17.33 -3.73
CA LEU A 66 6.08 -17.92 -2.54
C LEU A 66 6.02 -16.95 -1.36
N ASP A 67 6.37 -15.68 -1.59
CA ASP A 67 6.31 -14.64 -0.56
C ASP A 67 4.89 -14.41 -0.02
N LEU A 68 3.88 -14.45 -0.90
CA LEU A 68 2.47 -14.38 -0.51
C LEU A 68 2.04 -15.61 0.31
N MET A 69 2.49 -16.81 -0.07
CA MET A 69 2.20 -18.04 0.67
C MET A 69 2.88 -18.04 2.03
N THR A 70 4.17 -17.68 2.11
CA THR A 70 4.90 -17.60 3.38
C THR A 70 4.33 -16.52 4.29
N SER A 71 3.91 -15.38 3.73
CA SER A 71 3.23 -14.32 4.45
C SER A 71 1.88 -14.78 5.01
N SER A 72 1.16 -15.63 4.27
CA SER A 72 -0.14 -16.17 4.69
C SER A 72 -0.01 -17.26 5.76
N LEU A 73 0.90 -18.24 5.59
CA LEU A 73 1.17 -19.28 6.59
C LEU A 73 1.71 -18.70 7.91
N SER A 74 2.57 -17.69 7.83
CA SER A 74 3.08 -16.99 9.01
C SER A 74 1.96 -16.26 9.76
N ARG A 75 0.87 -15.87 9.06
CA ARG A 75 -0.33 -15.28 9.64
C ARG A 75 -1.21 -16.31 10.37
N GLU A 76 -1.29 -17.53 9.85
CA GLU A 76 -2.06 -18.65 10.45
C GLU A 76 -1.36 -19.27 11.67
N MET A 77 -0.04 -19.48 11.63
CA MET A 77 0.72 -20.00 12.78
C MET A 77 0.80 -19.04 13.99
N SER A 78 0.41 -17.78 13.81
CA SER A 78 0.41 -16.77 14.87
C SER A 78 -0.97 -16.58 15.52
N GLN A 79 -1.94 -17.45 15.25
CA GLN A 79 -3.21 -17.49 15.98
C GLN A 79 -3.09 -18.42 17.20
N PRO A 80 -3.19 -17.91 18.44
CA PRO A 80 -3.40 -18.79 19.58
C PRO A 80 -4.81 -19.38 19.48
N VAL A 81 -4.89 -20.69 19.32
CA VAL A 81 -6.11 -21.48 19.46
C VAL A 81 -6.67 -21.23 20.85
N LYS A 82 -7.80 -20.51 20.93
CA LYS A 82 -8.68 -20.57 22.09
C LYS A 82 -9.96 -21.27 21.66
N VAL A 83 -10.06 -22.52 22.11
CA VAL A 83 -11.29 -23.27 22.25
C VAL A 83 -12.10 -22.60 23.35
N GLU A 84 -13.33 -22.17 23.04
CA GLU A 84 -14.38 -22.13 24.06
C GLU A 84 -15.74 -22.37 23.40
N VAL A 85 -16.49 -23.24 24.04
CA VAL A 85 -17.70 -23.92 23.59
C VAL A 85 -18.92 -23.04 23.88
N GLU A 86 -19.87 -23.09 22.95
CA GLU A 86 -21.25 -22.59 22.91
C GLU A 86 -22.10 -22.83 24.19
N PRO A 87 -23.27 -22.15 24.37
CA PRO A 87 -24.44 -22.36 23.51
C PRO A 87 -25.31 -21.13 23.14
N GLU A 88 -25.70 -21.10 21.85
CA GLU A 88 -27.09 -21.16 21.33
C GLU A 88 -28.16 -20.17 21.84
N ILE A 89 -28.57 -19.26 20.95
CA ILE A 89 -29.98 -18.91 20.72
C ILE A 89 -30.19 -18.77 19.19
N GLU A 90 -31.17 -19.52 18.69
CA GLU A 90 -31.58 -19.70 17.29
C GLU A 90 -32.35 -18.51 16.66
N GLU A 91 -32.46 -18.59 15.33
CA GLU A 91 -33.33 -17.90 14.35
C GLU A 91 -32.82 -16.54 13.82
N GLU A 92 -32.57 -16.32 12.52
CA GLU A 92 -33.15 -16.88 11.29
C GLU A 92 -32.08 -17.24 10.23
N GLU A 93 -32.34 -18.32 9.50
CA GLU A 93 -31.63 -18.71 8.28
C GLU A 93 -31.83 -17.66 7.17
N GLN A 94 -30.72 -17.07 6.70
CA GLN A 94 -30.60 -16.58 5.34
C GLN A 94 -29.38 -17.20 4.67
N PRO A 95 -29.45 -17.55 3.36
CA PRO A 95 -28.48 -18.42 2.73
C PRO A 95 -27.07 -17.82 2.77
N GLN A 96 -26.12 -18.63 3.24
CA GLN A 96 -24.69 -18.36 3.16
C GLN A 96 -24.27 -18.19 1.70
N ASP A 97 -23.97 -16.96 1.30
CA ASP A 97 -23.18 -16.67 0.11
C ASP A 97 -21.68 -16.83 0.45
N PRO A 98 -20.87 -17.49 -0.40
CA PRO A 98 -19.49 -17.81 -0.09
C PRO A 98 -18.63 -16.54 -0.15
N GLN A 99 -18.16 -16.11 1.03
CA GLN A 99 -17.07 -15.16 1.29
C GLN A 99 -16.61 -14.30 0.10
N GLU A 100 -17.32 -13.20 -0.12
CA GLU A 100 -16.68 -12.01 -0.66
C GLU A 100 -15.60 -11.55 0.32
N SER A 101 -14.36 -11.49 -0.15
CA SER A 101 -13.28 -10.73 0.49
C SER A 101 -13.58 -9.23 0.37
N ARG A 102 -14.61 -8.77 1.07
CA ARG A 102 -14.81 -7.35 1.32
C ARG A 102 -13.62 -6.88 2.13
N ILE A 103 -12.86 -5.96 1.56
CA ILE A 103 -11.94 -5.11 2.30
C ILE A 103 -12.83 -4.32 3.27
N LEU A 104 -13.06 -4.89 4.46
CA LEU A 104 -13.84 -4.26 5.52
C LEU A 104 -12.88 -3.38 6.29
N THR A 105 -13.01 -2.06 6.12
CA THR A 105 -12.29 -1.10 6.95
C THR A 105 -12.62 -1.37 8.41
N THR A 106 -11.62 -1.76 9.16
CA THR A 106 -11.74 -2.17 10.56
C THR A 106 -11.95 -0.95 11.46
N ALA A 107 -12.59 -1.15 12.62
CA ALA A 107 -12.75 -0.10 13.62
C ALA A 107 -11.40 0.51 14.05
N GLU A 108 -10.33 -0.30 14.02
CA GLU A 108 -8.97 0.14 14.34
C GLU A 108 -8.42 1.12 13.28
N GLU A 109 -8.69 0.89 12.00
CA GLU A 109 -8.29 1.77 10.90
C GLU A 109 -9.05 3.10 10.92
N ILE A 110 -10.34 3.07 11.24
CA ILE A 110 -11.16 4.29 11.42
C ILE A 110 -10.62 5.11 12.59
N ALA A 111 -10.35 4.48 13.74
CA ALA A 111 -9.78 5.17 14.91
C ALA A 111 -8.39 5.78 14.61
N ALA A 112 -7.56 5.07 13.85
CA ALA A 112 -6.26 5.60 13.41
C ALA A 112 -6.43 6.81 12.47
N PHE A 113 -7.37 6.75 11.52
CA PHE A 113 -7.67 7.87 10.63
C PHE A 113 -8.13 9.11 11.37
N GLU A 114 -9.04 8.97 12.34
CA GLU A 114 -9.55 10.09 13.13
C GLU A 114 -8.43 10.77 13.95
N LYS A 115 -7.55 9.98 14.57
CA LYS A 115 -6.36 10.51 15.27
C LYS A 115 -5.45 11.28 14.32
N ILE A 116 -5.14 10.72 13.15
CA ILE A 116 -4.26 11.36 12.17
C ILE A 116 -4.90 12.64 11.61
N LYS A 117 -6.22 12.63 11.39
CA LYS A 117 -6.97 13.82 10.99
C LYS A 117 -6.90 14.91 12.07
N ALA A 118 -7.09 14.58 13.34
CA ALA A 118 -6.96 15.53 14.44
C ALA A 118 -5.55 16.11 14.54
N ILE A 119 -4.51 15.28 14.38
CA ILE A 119 -3.10 15.71 14.38
C ILE A 119 -2.83 16.69 13.22
N THR A 120 -3.26 16.35 12.01
CA THR A 120 -2.99 17.18 10.82
C THR A 120 -3.75 18.51 10.83
N GLN A 121 -4.92 18.57 11.48
CA GLN A 121 -5.66 19.82 11.72
C GLN A 121 -4.91 20.82 12.61
N THR A 122 -3.89 20.39 13.36
CA THR A 122 -3.05 21.29 14.15
C THR A 122 -2.02 22.06 13.30
N SER A 123 -1.80 21.69 12.03
CA SER A 123 -0.90 22.41 11.14
C SER A 123 -1.44 23.81 10.86
N LYS A 124 -0.59 24.82 11.06
CA LYS A 124 -0.92 26.23 10.77
C LYS A 124 -0.62 26.63 9.33
N SER A 125 0.14 25.81 8.61
CA SER A 125 0.76 26.18 7.33
C SER A 125 -0.01 25.66 6.12
N TYR A 126 -0.71 24.51 6.27
CA TYR A 126 -1.37 23.86 5.15
C TYR A 126 -2.73 23.29 5.56
N SER A 127 -3.74 23.47 4.72
CA SER A 127 -5.08 22.91 4.91
C SER A 127 -5.48 22.09 3.68
N PHE A 128 -5.26 20.78 3.76
CA PHE A 128 -5.69 19.80 2.76
C PHE A 128 -6.75 18.88 3.34
N GLU A 129 -7.73 18.50 2.53
CA GLU A 129 -8.72 17.48 2.90
C GLU A 129 -8.04 16.11 2.96
N LEU A 130 -8.11 15.44 4.11
CA LEU A 130 -7.60 14.08 4.24
C LEU A 130 -8.63 13.06 3.73
N LYS A 131 -8.17 12.14 2.89
CA LYS A 131 -8.95 10.98 2.43
C LYS A 131 -8.17 9.71 2.68
N TYR A 132 -8.86 8.63 3.04
CA TYR A 132 -8.25 7.32 3.16
C TYR A 132 -8.58 6.45 1.95
N ARG A 133 -7.71 5.48 1.68
CA ARG A 133 -7.93 4.40 0.73
C ARG A 133 -7.57 3.10 1.40
N ASP A 134 -8.56 2.24 1.54
CA ASP A 134 -8.35 0.90 2.04
C ASP A 134 -7.86 -0.03 0.90
N THR A 135 -6.90 -0.88 1.21
CA THR A 135 -6.35 -1.87 0.28
C THR A 135 -6.11 -3.17 1.01
N THR A 136 -6.02 -4.28 0.29
CA THR A 136 -5.78 -5.61 0.87
C THR A 136 -4.52 -5.70 1.75
N SER A 137 -3.54 -4.81 1.55
CA SER A 137 -2.25 -4.87 2.23
C SER A 137 -1.96 -3.71 3.17
N TYR A 138 -2.64 -2.57 3.00
CA TYR A 138 -2.40 -1.38 3.82
C TYR A 138 -3.59 -0.40 3.76
N PHE A 139 -3.68 0.43 4.79
CA PHE A 139 -4.60 1.54 4.87
C PHE A 139 -3.86 2.84 4.54
N GLY A 140 -4.12 3.42 3.36
CA GLY A 140 -3.42 4.59 2.84
C GLY A 140 -4.11 5.90 3.17
N ILE A 141 -3.37 6.91 3.62
CA ILE A 141 -3.89 8.24 3.96
C ILE A 141 -3.29 9.28 3.03
N ASN A 142 -4.17 10.07 2.41
CA ASN A 142 -3.85 10.91 1.26
C ASN A 142 -4.44 12.32 1.39
N LEU A 143 -3.82 13.27 0.68
CA LEU A 143 -4.23 14.66 0.58
C LEU A 143 -5.13 14.86 -0.65
N GLY A 144 -6.45 14.72 -0.50
CA GLY A 144 -7.44 14.92 -1.56
C GLY A 144 -7.44 13.91 -2.71
N LYS A 145 -6.28 13.65 -3.33
CA LYS A 145 -6.04 12.65 -4.39
C LYS A 145 -5.33 11.44 -3.84
N THR A 146 -5.71 10.25 -4.31
CA THR A 146 -5.15 8.95 -3.89
C THR A 146 -3.64 8.82 -4.15
N THR A 147 -3.10 9.57 -5.10
CA THR A 147 -1.65 9.55 -5.42
C THR A 147 -0.82 10.36 -4.42
N TRP A 148 -1.43 11.32 -3.70
CA TRP A 148 -0.77 12.24 -2.78
C TRP A 148 -0.80 11.69 -1.35
N TRP A 149 -0.27 10.49 -1.19
CA TRP A 149 -0.25 9.78 0.07
C TRP A 149 0.98 10.16 0.90
N PHE A 150 0.80 10.32 2.21
CA PHE A 150 1.88 10.64 3.13
C PHE A 150 2.09 9.56 4.20
N LEU A 151 1.05 8.79 4.53
CA LEU A 151 1.09 7.67 5.46
C LEU A 151 0.45 6.41 4.84
N ARG A 152 1.08 5.25 5.06
CA ARG A 152 0.49 3.92 4.81
C ARG A 152 0.57 3.07 6.07
N LEU A 153 -0.58 2.72 6.63
CA LEU A 153 -0.69 1.93 7.86
C LEU A 153 -0.81 0.44 7.54
N TYR A 154 -0.13 -0.39 8.32
CA TYR A 154 -0.16 -1.85 8.28
C TYR A 154 -0.60 -2.35 9.66
N LEU A 155 -1.91 -2.26 9.93
CA LEU A 155 -2.49 -2.56 11.26
C LEU A 155 -2.88 -4.02 11.43
N SER A 156 -3.14 -4.74 10.33
CA SER A 156 -3.50 -6.17 10.34
C SER A 156 -2.29 -7.12 10.50
N SER A 157 -1.07 -6.60 10.60
CA SER A 157 0.14 -7.41 10.80
C SER A 157 0.36 -7.70 12.29
N GLN A 158 0.97 -8.85 12.61
CA GLN A 158 1.43 -9.19 13.98
C GLN A 158 2.30 -8.08 14.58
N LYS A 159 3.10 -7.40 13.75
CA LYS A 159 3.80 -6.17 14.11
C LYS A 159 3.17 -5.01 13.36
N LYS A 160 2.35 -4.23 14.07
CA LYS A 160 1.74 -3.01 13.51
C LYS A 160 2.85 -2.05 13.10
N SER A 161 2.68 -1.44 11.95
CA SER A 161 3.69 -0.51 11.44
C SER A 161 3.06 0.48 10.49
N PHE A 162 3.77 1.54 10.17
CA PHE A 162 3.39 2.43 9.08
C PHE A 162 4.63 2.90 8.32
N ILE A 163 4.41 3.25 7.06
CA ILE A 163 5.45 3.74 6.16
C ILE A 163 5.20 5.22 5.89
N VAL A 164 6.28 6.00 5.92
CA VAL A 164 6.32 7.44 5.62
C VAL A 164 7.40 7.75 4.59
N ARG A 165 7.24 8.86 3.87
CA ARG A 165 8.19 9.36 2.87
C ARG A 165 9.21 10.34 3.47
N LEU A 166 9.88 9.92 4.54
CA LEU A 166 10.96 10.66 5.18
C LEU A 166 12.18 9.75 5.33
N SER A 167 13.37 10.35 5.36
CA SER A 167 14.62 9.64 5.59
C SER A 167 14.68 9.05 7.00
N VAL A 168 15.43 7.96 7.16
CA VAL A 168 15.55 7.27 8.44
C VAL A 168 16.11 8.19 9.53
N ASP A 169 17.04 9.09 9.19
CA ASP A 169 17.62 10.05 10.13
C ASP A 169 16.59 11.08 10.64
N GLU A 170 15.74 11.58 9.75
CA GLU A 170 14.68 12.52 10.13
C GLU A 170 13.62 11.82 11.00
N VAL A 171 13.26 10.58 10.65
CA VAL A 171 12.32 9.78 11.44
C VAL A 171 12.88 9.41 12.80
N LYS A 172 14.15 9.00 12.90
CA LYS A 172 14.79 8.69 14.19
C LYS A 172 14.89 9.91 15.10
N SER A 173 15.09 11.09 14.53
CA SER A 173 15.12 12.35 15.30
C SER A 173 13.75 12.67 15.93
N LEU A 174 12.66 12.36 15.21
CA LEU A 174 11.29 12.66 15.62
C LEU A 174 10.63 11.51 16.42
N ALA A 175 11.15 10.28 16.28
CA ALA A 175 10.58 9.06 16.86
C ALA A 175 11.67 8.17 17.50
N SER A 176 12.56 8.77 18.29
CA SER A 176 13.73 8.08 18.89
C SER A 176 13.41 6.88 19.77
N LYS A 177 12.17 6.78 20.28
CA LYS A 177 11.70 5.67 21.11
C LYS A 177 11.12 4.49 20.32
N PHE A 178 11.00 4.62 19.00
CA PHE A 178 10.38 3.62 18.13
C PHE A 178 11.41 2.96 17.23
N GLU A 179 11.16 1.70 16.87
CA GLU A 179 12.01 0.98 15.92
C GLU A 179 11.73 1.49 14.51
N VAL A 180 12.78 2.00 13.85
CA VAL A 180 12.73 2.54 12.49
C VAL A 180 13.59 1.67 11.58
N GLN A 181 12.98 1.18 10.50
CA GLN A 181 13.65 0.39 9.47
C GLN A 181 13.64 1.15 8.14
N GLU A 182 14.76 1.10 7.42
CA GLU A 182 14.82 1.65 6.07
C GLU A 182 14.03 0.75 5.11
N VAL A 183 13.16 1.35 4.31
CA VAL A 183 12.47 0.63 3.24
C VAL A 183 13.20 0.92 1.94
N SER A 184 13.82 -0.12 1.38
CA SER A 184 14.57 -0.04 0.12
C SER A 184 13.74 0.63 -0.99
N ALA A 185 14.41 1.49 -1.75
CA ALA A 185 13.98 2.53 -2.69
C ALA A 185 13.07 2.09 -3.88
N SER A 186 12.14 1.18 -3.66
CA SER A 186 11.07 0.80 -4.60
C SER A 186 9.90 1.80 -4.63
N LEU A 187 9.90 2.81 -3.75
CA LEU A 187 8.88 3.86 -3.62
C LEU A 187 9.30 5.23 -4.19
N GLY A 188 10.46 5.31 -4.86
CA GLY A 188 11.00 6.51 -5.51
C GLY A 188 11.63 7.55 -4.56
N ASP A 189 11.07 7.70 -3.36
CA ASP A 189 11.57 8.59 -2.29
C ASP A 189 12.17 7.77 -1.12
N ALA A 190 13.06 8.40 -0.34
CA ALA A 190 13.51 7.83 0.93
C ALA A 190 12.30 7.54 1.82
N ALA A 191 12.05 6.24 2.07
CA ALA A 191 10.90 5.78 2.82
C ALA A 191 11.36 5.03 4.07
N SER A 192 10.69 5.31 5.18
CA SER A 192 10.99 4.71 6.47
C SER A 192 9.77 3.98 6.99
N LYS A 193 9.99 2.79 7.55
CA LYS A 193 8.98 2.01 8.25
C LYS A 193 9.17 2.18 9.74
N VAL A 194 8.12 2.61 10.42
CA VAL A 194 8.07 2.74 11.88
C VAL A 194 7.21 1.62 12.43
N ILE A 195 7.73 0.86 13.39
CA ILE A 195 6.98 -0.19 14.08
C ILE A 195 6.29 0.41 15.30
N ILE A 196 5.01 0.09 15.46
CA ILE A 196 4.18 0.52 16.58
C ILE A 196 3.54 -0.71 17.22
N SER A 197 3.20 -0.61 18.51
CA SER A 197 2.54 -1.71 19.22
C SER A 197 1.01 -1.56 19.19
N SER A 198 0.52 -0.32 19.18
CA SER A 198 -0.90 0.00 19.15
C SER A 198 -1.17 1.32 18.42
N VAL A 199 -2.42 1.53 17.97
CA VAL A 199 -2.88 2.81 17.40
C VAL A 199 -2.72 3.98 18.40
N SER A 200 -2.72 3.71 19.71
CA SER A 200 -2.43 4.73 20.73
C SER A 200 -1.00 5.28 20.67
N ASP A 201 -0.07 4.58 20.01
CA ASP A 201 1.28 5.10 19.82
C ASP A 201 1.33 6.24 18.80
N LEU A 202 0.31 6.40 17.95
CA LEU A 202 0.20 7.52 17.02
C LEU A 202 0.15 8.87 17.75
N ASP A 203 -0.43 8.92 18.95
CA ASP A 203 -0.48 10.14 19.77
C ASP A 203 0.94 10.62 20.16
N LYS A 204 1.86 9.67 20.40
CA LYS A 204 3.27 9.96 20.72
C LYS A 204 4.08 10.35 19.48
N LEU A 205 3.55 10.06 18.29
CA LEU A 205 4.18 10.30 16.99
C LEU A 205 3.59 11.54 16.30
N THR A 206 2.83 12.37 17.02
CA THR A 206 2.20 13.59 16.53
C THR A 206 3.16 14.47 15.71
N SER A 207 4.36 14.75 16.24
CA SER A 207 5.36 15.58 15.55
C SER A 207 5.84 14.97 14.23
N LEU A 208 6.00 13.65 14.20
CA LEU A 208 6.39 12.92 12.99
C LEU A 208 5.27 12.95 11.94
N ILE A 209 4.04 12.64 12.34
CA ILE A 209 2.87 12.61 11.46
C ILE A 209 2.60 13.99 10.87
N LEU A 210 2.68 15.03 11.69
CA LEU A 210 2.54 16.41 11.26
C LEU A 210 3.62 16.79 10.24
N ARG A 211 4.89 16.43 10.51
CA ARG A 211 6.00 16.69 9.60
C ARG A 211 5.81 15.98 8.25
N CYS A 212 5.32 14.74 8.25
CA CYS A 212 5.01 13.98 7.02
C CYS A 212 3.91 14.66 6.21
N TYR A 213 2.84 15.11 6.89
CA TYR A 213 1.75 15.85 6.26
C TYR A 213 2.26 17.13 5.60
N GLU A 214 3.04 17.94 6.32
CA GLU A 214 3.57 19.21 5.81
C GLU A 214 4.55 19.02 4.66
N ALA A 215 5.39 17.97 4.69
CA ALA A 215 6.30 17.65 3.61
C ALA A 215 5.55 17.31 2.31
N GLU A 216 4.50 16.48 2.39
CA GLU A 216 3.70 16.11 1.22
C GLU A 216 2.83 17.29 0.75
N ALA A 217 2.25 18.06 1.68
CA ALA A 217 1.46 19.26 1.38
C ALA A 217 2.28 20.33 0.64
N ALA A 218 3.53 20.55 1.06
CA ALA A 218 4.44 21.50 0.43
C ALA A 218 4.72 21.15 -1.03
N LYS A 219 4.95 19.86 -1.34
CA LYS A 219 5.20 19.38 -2.72
C LYS A 219 4.02 19.72 -3.65
N HIS A 220 2.79 19.57 -3.18
CA HIS A 220 1.60 19.75 -4.02
C HIS A 220 1.08 21.18 -4.05
N GLN A 221 1.36 21.99 -3.03
CA GLN A 221 1.07 23.42 -3.08
C GLN A 221 1.96 24.14 -4.11
N THR A 222 3.24 23.79 -4.20
CA THR A 222 4.16 24.35 -5.22
C THR A 222 3.73 23.95 -6.62
N LEU A 223 3.43 22.66 -6.86
CA LEU A 223 2.89 22.16 -8.12
C LEU A 223 1.61 22.89 -8.56
N THR A 224 0.69 23.14 -7.62
CA THR A 224 -0.55 23.86 -7.92
C THR A 224 -0.31 25.33 -8.26
N GLN A 225 0.63 25.99 -7.59
CA GLN A 225 1.02 27.39 -7.85
C GLN A 225 1.73 27.55 -9.20
N ASP A 226 2.60 26.60 -9.58
CA ASP A 226 3.33 26.63 -10.84
C ASP A 226 2.42 26.41 -12.05
N LEU A 227 1.42 25.52 -11.94
CA LEU A 227 0.39 25.33 -12.98
C LEU A 227 -0.42 26.62 -13.22
N ILE A 228 -0.81 27.32 -12.16
CA ILE A 228 -1.57 28.58 -12.26
C ILE A 228 -0.73 29.69 -12.90
N LYS A 229 0.59 29.74 -12.68
CA LYS A 229 1.47 30.73 -13.32
C LYS A 229 1.66 30.48 -14.81
N ILE A 230 1.72 29.20 -15.23
CA ILE A 230 1.85 28.82 -16.64
C ILE A 230 0.58 29.20 -17.41
N GLU A 231 -0.60 28.90 -16.87
CA GLU A 231 -1.87 29.28 -17.51
C GLU A 231 -2.09 30.80 -17.59
N LYS A 232 -1.52 31.59 -16.69
CA LYS A 232 -1.60 33.07 -16.73
C LYS A 232 -0.57 33.73 -17.64
N SER A 233 0.44 32.99 -18.09
CA SER A 233 1.50 33.49 -18.97
C SER A 233 1.34 33.04 -20.43
N ALA A 234 0.32 32.21 -20.71
CA ALA A 234 -0.10 31.78 -22.03
C ALA A 234 -1.32 32.58 -22.50
#